data_AF-A0A538NSD7-F1
#
_entry.id   AF-A0A538NSD7-F1
#
_cell.length_a   1.000
_cell.length_b   1.000
_cell.length_c   1.000
_cell.angle_alpha   90.00
_cell.angle_beta   90.00
_cell.angle_gamma   90.00
#
_symmetry.space_group_name_H-M   'P 1'
#
loop_
_entity.id
_entity.type
_entity.pdbx_description
1 polymer ?
#
loop_
_entity_poly.entity_id
_entity_poly.type
_entity_poly.pdbx_seq_one_letter_code
_entity_poly.pdbx_strand_id
1 'polypeptide(L)' 'MAAITSRFRFGILAVTWLVTSTHSIADPTPGRPEHTNRLAHQKSPYLLQHAHNPVDWYPWG' A
#
# COMPACT_ATOMS: atom_id res chain seq x y z
N MET A 1 -35.04 12.54 19.22
CA MET A 1 -33.97 13.19 18.41
C MET A 1 -32.63 12.56 18.84
N ALA A 2 -31.83 12.08 17.87
CA ALA A 2 -30.45 11.52 17.92
C ALA A 2 -30.18 10.29 18.84
N ALA A 3 -29.78 9.08 18.41
CA ALA A 3 -28.62 8.62 17.60
C ALA A 3 -27.27 8.84 18.35
N ILE A 4 -26.32 7.92 18.61
CA ILE A 4 -25.99 6.57 18.13
C ILE A 4 -25.07 5.87 19.17
N THR A 5 -25.25 4.55 19.28
CA THR A 5 -24.53 3.48 19.99
C THR A 5 -23.03 3.68 20.22
N SER A 6 -22.63 3.55 21.48
CA SER A 6 -21.24 3.44 21.91
C SER A 6 -21.15 2.25 22.87
N ARG A 7 -20.12 1.42 22.67
CA ARG A 7 -19.46 0.52 23.64
C ARG A 7 -20.38 -0.48 24.32
N PHE A 8 -20.48 -1.69 23.77
CA PHE A 8 -20.41 -2.96 24.51
C PHE A 8 -20.65 -4.11 23.51
N ARG A 9 -19.58 -4.74 23.01
CA ARG A 9 -19.64 -6.06 22.37
C ARG A 9 -18.55 -6.96 22.93
N PHE A 10 -18.86 -7.48 24.12
CA PHE A 10 -18.50 -8.77 24.72
C PHE A 10 -17.29 -9.57 24.15
N GLY A 11 -16.21 -9.62 24.93
CA GLY A 11 -15.54 -10.85 25.39
C GLY A 11 -14.71 -11.73 24.43
N ILE A 12 -15.09 -11.91 23.17
CA ILE A 12 -14.42 -12.88 22.26
C ILE A 12 -13.73 -12.19 21.07
N LEU A 13 -14.01 -10.90 20.83
CA LEU A 13 -13.42 -10.13 19.73
C LEU A 13 -12.10 -9.42 20.07
N ALA A 14 -11.60 -9.54 21.31
CA ALA A 14 -10.38 -8.86 21.75
C ALA A 14 -9.10 -9.67 21.46
N VAL A 15 -9.18 -11.02 21.44
CA VAL A 15 -8.01 -11.89 21.19
C VAL A 15 -7.61 -11.89 19.71
N THR A 16 -8.56 -11.73 18.80
CA THR A 16 -8.28 -11.59 17.36
C THR A 16 -7.67 -10.24 16.98
N TRP A 17 -7.85 -9.20 17.81
CA TRP A 17 -7.18 -7.90 17.64
C TRP A 17 -5.78 -7.84 18.30
N LEU A 18 -5.49 -8.74 19.25
CA LEU A 18 -4.19 -8.79 19.93
C LEU A 18 -3.12 -9.57 19.15
N VAL A 19 -3.51 -10.58 18.36
CA VAL A 19 -2.54 -11.45 17.65
C VAL A 19 -2.06 -10.89 16.29
N THR A 20 -2.71 -9.84 15.77
CA THR A 20 -2.33 -9.18 14.50
C THR A 20 -1.34 -8.03 14.67
N SER A 21 -0.95 -7.67 15.90
CA SER A 21 -0.20 -6.44 16.18
C SER A 21 1.32 -6.59 16.19
N THR A 22 1.89 -7.67 15.66
CA THR A 22 3.35 -7.81 15.53
C THR A 22 3.77 -8.17 14.11
N HIS A 23 3.32 -7.39 13.14
CA HIS A 23 4.04 -7.32 11.88
C HIS A 23 5.11 -6.23 12.01
N SER A 24 6.30 -6.63 12.47
CA SER A 24 7.50 -5.80 12.30
C SER A 24 7.87 -5.77 10.82
N ILE A 25 7.17 -4.91 10.06
CA ILE A 25 7.68 -4.39 8.79
C ILE A 25 8.98 -3.69 9.19
N ALA A 26 10.13 -4.26 8.84
CA ALA A 26 11.37 -3.51 8.82
C ALA A 26 11.08 -2.22 8.04
N ASP A 27 11.30 -1.06 8.64
CA ASP A 27 11.07 0.23 7.97
C ASP A 27 11.74 0.15 6.59
N PRO A 28 10.99 0.18 5.47
CA PRO A 28 11.64 0.37 4.20
C PRO A 28 12.31 1.73 4.32
N THR A 29 13.63 1.73 4.43
CA THR A 29 14.40 2.94 4.16
C THR A 29 13.86 3.44 2.83
N PRO A 30 13.42 4.71 2.70
CA PRO A 30 12.95 5.22 1.43
C PRO A 30 14.15 5.27 0.48
N GLY A 31 14.48 4.09 -0.06
CA GLY A 31 15.50 3.84 -1.04
C GLY A 31 14.97 4.35 -2.36
N ARG A 32 15.89 4.77 -3.22
CA ARG A 32 15.53 5.01 -4.62
C ARG A 32 14.91 3.73 -5.17
N PRO A 33 13.89 3.84 -6.03
CA PRO A 33 13.28 2.67 -6.63
C PRO A 33 14.36 1.82 -7.31
N GLU A 34 14.44 0.55 -6.92
CA GLU A 34 15.42 -0.43 -7.43
C GLU A 34 15.36 -0.56 -8.95
N HIS A 35 14.19 -0.29 -9.52
CA HIS A 35 13.94 -0.40 -10.95
C HIS A 35 13.40 0.92 -11.49
N THR A 36 13.91 1.34 -12.64
CA THR A 36 13.35 2.43 -13.44
C THR A 36 13.38 1.98 -14.89
N ASN A 37 12.20 1.79 -15.48
CA ASN A 37 12.05 1.36 -16.86
C ASN A 37 11.87 2.55 -17.81
N ARG A 38 11.65 2.24 -19.09
CA ARG A 38 11.52 3.25 -20.16
C ARG A 38 10.32 4.18 -20.00
N LEU A 39 9.28 3.74 -19.28
CA LEU A 39 8.07 4.53 -19.06
C LEU A 39 8.34 5.79 -18.23
N ALA A 40 9.48 5.87 -17.51
CA ALA A 40 9.92 7.06 -16.79
C ALA A 40 10.03 8.33 -17.66
N HIS A 41 10.18 8.18 -18.98
CA HIS A 41 10.28 9.31 -19.92
C HIS A 41 8.95 9.67 -20.59
N GLN A 42 7.87 8.98 -20.23
CA GLN A 42 6.55 9.20 -20.82
C GLN A 42 5.83 10.36 -20.16
N LYS A 43 4.90 10.99 -20.89
CA LYS A 43 4.10 12.12 -20.38
C LYS A 43 2.80 11.69 -19.72
N SER A 44 2.30 10.51 -20.06
CA SER A 44 1.02 10.01 -19.53
C SER A 44 1.16 9.70 -18.03
N PRO A 45 0.28 10.25 -17.16
CA PRO A 45 0.30 9.93 -15.73
C PRO A 45 0.18 8.42 -15.45
N TYR A 46 -0.59 7.71 -16.28
CA TYR A 46 -0.76 6.27 -16.18
C TYR A 46 0.55 5.51 -16.46
N LEU A 47 1.30 5.92 -17.48
CA LEU A 47 2.58 5.26 -17.81
C LEU A 47 3.64 5.54 -16.74
N LEU A 48 3.65 6.76 -16.18
CA LEU A 48 4.57 7.14 -15.12
C LEU A 48 4.32 6.37 -13.82
N GLN A 49 3.08 6.01 -13.52
CA GLN A 49 2.74 5.16 -12.37
C GLN A 49 3.45 3.79 -12.44
N HIS A 50 3.79 3.33 -13.64
CA HIS A 50 4.46 2.05 -13.88
C HIS A 50 5.97 2.19 -14.15
N ALA A 51 6.54 3.39 -14.03
CA ALA A 51 7.96 3.66 -14.30
C ALA A 51 8.92 2.86 -13.40
N HIS A 52 8.47 2.48 -12.20
CA HIS A 52 9.30 1.79 -11.20
C HIS A 52 8.98 0.30 -11.04
N ASN A 53 8.19 -0.26 -11.96
CA ASN A 53 7.94 -1.69 -11.98
C ASN A 53 9.21 -2.44 -12.41
N PRO A 54 9.47 -3.64 -11.85
CA PRO A 54 10.67 -4.44 -12.16
C PRO A 54 10.70 -4.98 -13.60
N VAL A 55 9.58 -4.92 -14.31
CA VAL A 55 9.45 -5.34 -15.71
C VAL A 55 9.81 -4.16 -16.62
N ASP A 56 10.60 -4.39 -17.68
CA ASP A 56 10.90 -3.35 -18.67
C ASP A 56 9.73 -3.19 -19.66
N TRP A 57 8.78 -2.33 -19.29
CA TRP A 57 7.60 -2.05 -20.10
C TRP A 57 7.94 -1.13 -21.29
N TYR A 58 7.30 -1.41 -22.42
CA TYR A 58 7.34 -0.58 -23.62
C TYR A 58 6.01 0.16 -23.81
N PRO A 59 6.02 1.44 -24.21
CA PRO A 59 4.81 2.12 -24.63
C PRO A 59 4.26 1.43 -25.89
N TRP A 60 2.94 1.48 -26.06
CA TRP A 60 2.24 0.80 -27.15
C TRP A 60 2.19 1.62 -28.46
N GLY A 61 2.64 2.87 -28.45
CA GLY A 61 2.65 3.77 -29.62
C GLY A 61 2.58 5.23 -29.21
#